data_AF-A0A7S0Q204-F1
#
_entry.id   AF-A0A7S0Q204-F1
#
_cell.length_a   1.000
_cell.length_b   1.000
_cell.length_c   1.000
_cell.angle_alpha   90.00
_cell.angle_beta   90.00
_cell.angle_gamma   90.00
#
_symmetry.space_group_name_H-M   'P 1'
#
loop_
_entity.id
_entity.type
_entity.pdbx_description
1 polymer ?
#
loop_
_entity_poly.entity_id
_entity_poly.type
_entity_poly.pdbx_seq_one_letter_code
_entity_poly.pdbx_strand_id
1 'polypeptide(L)'
;ATAGDTPPWCTDAEPSCRDRALLGECVLNLTMRKMCYAACGDCPSERLHDFQGGCAKWARAGECLRNAPYMTLECRFSCRFLLPCDDGGPCSMTWSQPAGQQEANGSAGW
;
A
#
# COMPACT_ATOMS: atom_id res chain seq x y z
N ALA A 1 -7.33 12.51 16.88
CA ALA A 1 -6.14 12.11 16.10
C ALA A 1 -5.01 11.88 17.07
N THR A 2 -4.81 10.64 17.51
CA THR A 2 -3.64 10.25 18.27
C THR A 2 -2.45 10.25 17.30
N ALA A 3 -1.37 10.92 17.68
CA ALA A 3 -0.09 10.83 16.99
C ALA A 3 0.39 9.37 17.09
N GLY A 4 0.22 8.58 16.03
CA GLY A 4 0.55 7.15 16.09
C GLY A 4 0.45 6.33 14.81
N ASP A 5 -0.26 6.78 13.77
CA ASP A 5 -0.60 5.89 12.64
C ASP A 5 0.17 6.18 11.34
N THR A 6 1.01 7.22 11.28
CA THR A 6 1.79 7.55 10.07
C THR A 6 3.19 6.94 10.15
N PRO A 7 3.55 5.99 9.27
CA PRO A 7 4.88 5.38 9.26
C PRO A 7 5.99 6.42 9.03
N PRO A 8 7.21 6.23 9.59
CA PRO A 8 8.31 7.19 9.46
C PRO A 8 8.74 7.51 8.02
N TRP A 9 8.50 6.58 7.10
CA TRP A 9 8.81 6.71 5.67
C TRP A 9 7.68 7.36 4.86
N CYS A 10 6.46 7.41 5.42
CA CYS A 10 5.35 8.12 4.80
C CYS A 10 5.33 9.54 5.33
N THR A 11 5.88 10.46 4.54
CA THR A 11 6.01 11.87 4.91
C THR A 11 5.38 12.76 3.86
N ASP A 12 5.06 13.98 4.28
CA ASP A 12 4.59 15.04 3.41
C ASP A 12 5.78 15.78 2.79
N ALA A 13 5.68 16.11 1.51
CA ALA A 13 6.70 16.83 0.76
C ALA A 13 6.74 18.33 1.09
N GLU A 14 5.61 18.89 1.57
CA GLU A 14 5.46 20.33 1.80
C GLU A 14 4.89 20.62 3.20
N PRO A 15 5.35 21.67 3.90
CA PRO A 15 4.81 22.04 5.21
C PRO A 15 3.32 22.41 5.19
N SER A 16 2.82 22.88 4.04
CA SER A 16 1.42 23.26 3.85
C SER A 16 0.46 22.07 3.77
N CYS A 17 0.97 20.83 3.75
CA CYS A 17 0.17 19.64 3.55
C CYS A 17 -0.95 19.49 4.58
N ARG A 18 -0.69 19.82 5.85
CA ARG A 18 -1.73 19.77 6.90
C ARG A 18 -2.88 20.74 6.64
N ASP A 19 -2.56 22.00 6.35
CA ASP A 19 -3.57 23.05 6.18
C ASP A 19 -4.39 22.83 4.91
N ARG A 20 -3.74 22.43 3.81
CA ARG A 20 -4.39 22.11 2.55
C ARG A 20 -5.27 20.87 2.67
N ALA A 21 -4.90 19.88 3.48
CA ALA A 21 -5.75 18.73 3.77
C ALA A 21 -7.04 19.15 4.52
N LEU A 22 -6.95 20.07 5.48
CA LEU A 22 -8.11 20.64 6.17
C LEU A 22 -9.05 21.42 5.23
N LEU A 23 -8.50 22.00 4.16
CA LEU A 23 -9.27 22.67 3.10
C LEU A 23 -9.88 21.70 2.09
N GLY A 24 -9.72 20.38 2.27
CA GLY A 24 -10.30 19.36 1.39
C GLY A 24 -9.50 19.10 0.11
N GLU A 25 -8.27 19.60 0.00
CA GLU A 25 -7.46 19.40 -1.21
C GLU A 25 -7.12 17.94 -1.49
N CYS A 26 -7.13 17.07 -0.48
CA CYS A 26 -6.93 15.63 -0.68
C CYS A 26 -7.97 15.00 -1.61
N VAL A 27 -9.19 15.56 -1.67
CA VAL A 27 -10.24 15.09 -2.59
C VAL A 27 -10.23 15.90 -3.89
N LEU A 28 -10.02 17.22 -3.79
CA LEU A 28 -10.16 18.14 -4.92
C LEU A 28 -8.93 18.18 -5.83
N ASN A 29 -7.74 17.85 -5.30
CA ASN A 29 -6.47 18.02 -5.98
C ASN A 29 -5.64 16.74 -5.90
N LEU A 30 -5.58 16.00 -7.00
CA LEU A 30 -4.79 14.76 -7.07
C LEU A 30 -3.29 14.99 -6.84
N THR A 31 -2.78 16.20 -7.12
CA THR A 31 -1.38 16.57 -6.84
C THR A 31 -1.13 16.62 -5.35
N MET A 32 -2.11 17.09 -4.57
CA MET A 32 -2.06 17.06 -3.11
C MET A 32 -1.85 15.62 -2.62
N ARG A 33 -2.64 14.66 -3.11
CA ARG A 33 -2.48 13.24 -2.75
C ARG A 33 -1.11 12.67 -3.04
N LYS A 34 -0.43 13.15 -4.08
CA LYS A 34 0.91 12.69 -4.51
C LYS A 34 2.06 13.34 -3.75
N MET A 35 1.81 14.45 -3.06
CA MET A 35 2.85 15.20 -2.35
C MET A 35 2.62 15.13 -0.83
N CYS A 36 1.38 14.95 -0.40
CA CYS A 36 0.95 15.03 0.98
C CYS A 36 0.32 13.72 1.44
N TYR A 37 1.02 12.60 1.22
CA TYR A 37 0.51 11.27 1.50
C TYR A 37 0.10 11.11 2.97
N ALA A 38 0.89 11.65 3.91
CA ALA A 38 0.64 11.53 5.33
C ALA A 38 -0.57 12.39 5.74
N ALA A 39 -0.62 13.66 5.33
CA ALA A 39 -1.74 14.54 5.62
C ALA A 39 -3.06 14.06 5.00
N CYS A 40 -3.01 13.42 3.84
CA CYS A 40 -4.19 12.87 3.16
C CYS A 40 -4.59 11.47 3.65
N GLY A 41 -3.80 10.83 4.52
CA GLY A 41 -4.05 9.45 4.95
C GLY A 41 -3.87 8.42 3.82
N ASP A 42 -3.11 8.78 2.79
CA ASP A 42 -2.87 7.98 1.58
C ASP A 42 -1.56 7.18 1.65
N CYS A 43 -0.97 7.07 2.84
CA CYS A 43 0.19 6.22 3.08
C CYS A 43 -0.14 4.78 2.65
N PRO A 44 0.66 4.16 1.76
CA PRO A 44 0.50 2.74 1.52
C PRO A 44 0.74 1.96 2.82
N SER A 45 0.27 0.72 2.90
CA SER A 45 0.73 -0.14 3.99
C SER A 45 2.23 -0.39 3.83
N GLU A 46 2.93 -0.64 4.94
CA GLU A 46 4.37 -0.94 4.91
C GLU A 46 4.71 -2.13 4.01
N ARG A 47 3.77 -3.06 3.83
CA ARG A 47 3.88 -4.20 2.92
C ARG A 47 3.78 -3.84 1.44
N LEU A 48 3.17 -2.70 1.14
CA LEU A 48 3.03 -2.16 -0.21
C LEU A 48 4.07 -1.07 -0.51
N HIS A 49 5.15 -1.02 0.26
CA HIS A 49 6.27 -0.11 0.04
C HIS A 49 7.59 -0.85 -0.20
N ASP A 50 8.39 -0.32 -1.13
CA ASP A 50 9.78 -0.71 -1.35
C ASP A 50 10.65 0.47 -0.90
N PHE A 51 11.58 0.21 0.01
CA PHE A 51 12.50 1.21 0.56
C PHE A 51 13.71 1.46 -0.34
N GLN A 52 13.96 0.56 -1.31
CA GLN A 52 15.09 0.65 -2.23
C GLN A 52 14.63 0.75 -3.68
N GLY A 53 15.23 1.67 -4.44
CA GLY A 53 14.94 1.80 -5.88
C GLY A 53 15.29 0.56 -6.71
N GLY A 54 16.16 -0.32 -6.19
CA GLY A 54 16.59 -1.56 -6.84
C GLY A 54 15.63 -2.74 -6.70
N CYS A 55 14.61 -2.64 -5.84
CA CYS A 55 13.78 -3.78 -5.43
C CYS A 55 13.15 -4.54 -6.60
N ALA A 56 12.58 -3.83 -7.59
CA ALA A 56 11.99 -4.48 -8.76
C ALA A 56 13.01 -5.28 -9.59
N LYS A 57 14.26 -4.81 -9.68
CA LYS A 57 15.33 -5.52 -10.38
C LYS A 57 15.76 -6.77 -9.62
N TRP A 58 15.96 -6.64 -8.31
CA TRP A 58 16.39 -7.75 -7.44
C TRP A 58 15.31 -8.83 -7.31
N ALA A 59 14.05 -8.44 -7.17
CA ALA A 59 12.93 -9.39 -7.16
C ALA A 59 12.85 -10.20 -8.45
N ARG A 60 13.02 -9.57 -9.62
CA ARG A 60 13.12 -10.28 -10.92
C ARG A 60 14.35 -11.19 -11.01
N ALA A 61 15.43 -10.86 -10.30
CA ALA A 61 16.62 -11.71 -10.20
C ALA A 61 16.45 -12.88 -9.20
N GLY A 62 15.29 -12.99 -8.54
CA GLY A 62 15.00 -14.04 -7.57
C GLY A 62 15.52 -13.77 -6.15
N GLU A 63 15.94 -12.53 -5.86
CA GLU A 63 16.48 -12.17 -4.54
C GLU A 63 15.46 -12.34 -3.41
N CYS A 64 14.15 -12.26 -3.71
CA CYS A 64 13.11 -12.53 -2.70
C CYS A 64 13.29 -13.91 -2.04
N LEU A 65 13.78 -14.91 -2.76
CA LEU A 65 14.03 -16.24 -2.23
C LEU A 65 15.49 -16.42 -1.79
N ARG A 66 16.44 -15.91 -2.57
CA ARG A 66 17.89 -16.09 -2.34
C ARG A 66 18.42 -15.25 -1.18
N ASN A 67 17.80 -14.08 -0.95
CA ASN A 67 18.15 -13.12 0.08
C ASN A 67 16.88 -12.61 0.77
N ALA A 68 16.03 -13.56 1.16
CA ALA A 68 14.74 -13.28 1.78
C ALA A 68 14.84 -12.31 2.98
N PRO A 69 15.79 -12.46 3.94
CA PRO A 69 15.85 -11.58 5.11
C PRO A 69 16.04 -10.10 4.77
N TYR A 70 16.85 -9.79 3.76
CA TYR A 70 17.05 -8.41 3.29
C TYR A 70 15.83 -7.93 2.51
N MET A 71 15.37 -8.76 1.57
CA MET A 71 14.31 -8.37 0.65
C MET A 71 12.95 -8.20 1.34
N THR A 72 12.64 -8.98 2.39
CA THR A 72 11.39 -8.80 3.15
C THR A 72 11.41 -7.61 4.10
N LEU A 73 12.59 -7.01 4.36
CA LEU A 73 12.73 -5.78 5.12
C LEU A 73 12.70 -4.55 4.21
N GLU A 74 13.51 -4.57 3.15
CA GLU A 74 13.78 -3.42 2.28
C GLU A 74 12.90 -3.38 1.03
N CYS A 75 12.41 -4.53 0.58
CA CYS A 75 11.73 -4.70 -0.71
C CYS A 75 10.39 -5.40 -0.55
N ARG A 76 9.60 -4.94 0.43
CA ARG A 76 8.40 -5.62 0.90
C ARG A 76 7.34 -5.72 -0.18
N PHE A 77 7.13 -4.65 -0.94
CA PHE A 77 6.20 -4.66 -2.06
C PHE A 77 6.69 -5.57 -3.17
N SER A 78 7.97 -5.51 -3.53
CA SER A 78 8.54 -6.35 -4.59
C SER A 78 8.52 -7.85 -4.23
N CYS A 79 8.57 -8.19 -2.94
CA CYS A 79 8.54 -9.57 -2.45
C CYS A 79 7.24 -9.94 -1.71
N ARG A 80 6.18 -9.16 -1.90
CA ARG A 80 4.88 -9.29 -1.22
C ARG A 80 4.23 -10.67 -1.30
N PHE A 81 4.60 -11.48 -2.30
CA PHE A 81 4.12 -12.85 -2.45
C PHE A 81 4.67 -13.83 -1.40
N LEU A 82 5.71 -13.42 -0.64
CA LEU A 82 6.26 -14.18 0.48
C LEU A 82 5.68 -13.77 1.83
N LEU A 83 4.93 -12.66 1.87
CA LEU A 83 4.40 -12.11 3.11
C LEU A 83 2.93 -12.53 3.29
N PRO A 84 2.55 -13.02 4.49
CA PRO A 84 1.14 -13.25 4.81
C PRO A 84 0.42 -11.89 4.92
N CYS A 85 -0.85 -11.82 4.48
CA CYS A 85 -1.65 -10.60 4.65
C CYS A 85 -2.19 -10.48 6.08
N ASP A 86 -2.74 -9.29 6.42
CA ASP A 86 -3.13 -8.93 7.78
C ASP A 86 -4.32 -9.76 8.29
N ASP A 87 -5.10 -10.32 7.37
CA ASP A 87 -6.23 -11.21 7.66
C ASP A 87 -5.87 -12.71 7.60
N GLY A 88 -4.57 -13.05 7.54
CA GLY A 88 -4.10 -14.43 7.41
C GLY A 88 -4.37 -15.08 6.05
N GLY A 89 -4.84 -14.31 5.05
CA GLY A 89 -5.07 -14.75 3.67
C GLY A 89 -3.90 -14.45 2.72
N PRO A 90 -3.92 -14.99 1.48
CA PRO A 90 -2.96 -14.66 0.42
C PRO A 90 -3.24 -13.28 -0.20
N CYS A 91 -2.18 -12.54 -0.53
CA CYS A 91 -2.31 -11.14 -0.96
C CYS A 91 -2.74 -11.07 -2.42
N SER A 92 -4.05 -11.09 -2.61
CA SER A 92 -4.69 -10.81 -3.89
C SER A 92 -4.82 -9.30 -4.05
N MET A 93 -4.14 -8.73 -5.05
CA MET A 93 -4.30 -7.32 -5.47
C MET A 93 -5.66 -7.09 -6.18
N THR A 94 -6.62 -7.99 -6.02
CA THR A 94 -7.98 -7.82 -6.52
C THR A 94 -8.73 -7.05 -5.44
N TRP A 95 -9.16 -5.84 -5.80
CA TRP A 95 -10.01 -4.97 -5.00
C TRP A 95 -10.94 -5.75 -4.07
N SER A 96 -10.80 -5.47 -2.78
CA SER A 96 -11.63 -5.97 -1.70
C SER A 96 -13.10 -5.76 -2.02
N GLN A 97 -13.83 -6.85 -2.26
CA GLN A 97 -15.26 -6.84 -1.96
C GLN A 97 -15.38 -6.86 -0.43
N PRO A 98 -16.17 -5.96 0.19
CA PRO A 98 -16.42 -6.05 1.62
C PRO A 98 -17.09 -7.40 1.93
N ALA A 99 -16.71 -7.99 3.07
CA ALA A 99 -17.33 -9.19 3.59
C ALA A 99 -18.84 -8.92 3.80
N GLY A 100 -19.70 -9.41 2.89
CA GLY A 100 -21.15 -9.31 3.09
C GLY A 100 -22.08 -9.23 1.89
N GLN A 101 -21.67 -9.43 0.63
CA GLN A 101 -22.61 -9.45 -0.51
C GLN A 101 -22.36 -10.66 -1.42
N GLN A 102 -22.99 -11.79 -1.09
CA GLN A 102 -23.42 -12.71 -2.13
C GLN A 102 -24.62 -12.07 -2.82
N GLU A 103 -24.54 -11.92 -4.14
CA GLU A 103 -25.63 -12.24 -5.10
C GLU A 103 -25.33 -11.60 -6.46
N ALA A 104 -24.91 -12.43 -7.42
CA ALA A 104 -25.43 -12.46 -8.78
C ALA A 104 -24.57 -13.41 -9.62
N ASN A 105 -24.98 -14.66 -9.74
CA ASN A 105 -24.75 -15.36 -10.99
C ASN A 105 -25.98 -16.18 -11.33
N GLY A 106 -26.89 -15.56 -12.07
CA GLY A 106 -27.81 -16.31 -12.91
C GLY A 106 -27.06 -16.73 -14.17
N SER A 107 -26.96 -18.04 -14.41
CA SER A 107 -27.36 -18.72 -15.68
C SER A 107 -26.70 -20.09 -15.84
N ALA A 108 -27.56 -21.12 -15.87
CA ALA A 108 -27.54 -22.32 -16.72
C ALA A 108 -26.43 -23.39 -16.58
N GLY A 109 -26.87 -24.64 -16.38
CA GLY A 109 -26.09 -25.84 -16.68
C GLY A 109 -26.71 -27.15 -16.18
N TRP A 110 -27.65 -27.69 -16.98
CA TRP A 110 -28.21 -29.07 -17.03
C TRP A 110 -29.06 -29.59 -15.85
#